data_AF-A0A1Q6QIM7-F1
#
_entry.id   AF-A0A1Q6QIM7-F1
#
_cell.length_a   1.000
_cell.length_b   1.000
_cell.length_c   1.000
_cell.angle_alpha   90.00
_cell.angle_beta   90.00
_cell.angle_gamma   90.00
#
_symmetry.space_group_name_H-M   'P 1'
#
loop_
_entity.id
_entity.type
_entity.pdbx_description
1 polymer ?
#
loop_
_entity_poly.entity_id
_entity_poly.type
_entity_poly.pdbx_seq_one_letter_code
_entity_poly.pdbx_strand_id
1 'polypeptide(L)'
;MVGHTGVLDAVVTAMECVDRGLARILKAADAYGYTVLVTADHGNADQMLETKKGKTSIRTAHSLNPVPFIIYDRDTRYELKEGSYGLANVAPTVVKLMDIPAPACWEASMV
;
A
#
# COMPACT_ATOMS: atom_id res chain seq x y z
N MET A 1 -10.20 -3.40 9.14
CA MET A 1 -11.67 -3.37 9.38
C MET A 1 -12.36 -4.68 9.00
N VAL A 2 -12.77 -4.88 7.74
CA VAL A 2 -13.56 -6.07 7.34
C VAL A 2 -12.78 -7.38 7.52
N GLY A 3 -11.46 -7.37 7.31
CA GLY A 3 -10.64 -8.54 7.59
C GLY A 3 -10.61 -8.97 9.07
N HIS A 4 -10.87 -8.07 10.02
CA HIS A 4 -11.04 -8.46 11.43
C HIS A 4 -12.32 -9.26 11.69
N THR A 5 -13.28 -9.28 10.76
CA THR A 5 -14.49 -10.11 10.89
C THR A 5 -14.21 -11.58 10.64
N GLY A 6 -13.14 -11.90 9.89
CA GLY A 6 -12.82 -13.27 9.50
C GLY A 6 -13.74 -13.89 8.44
N VAL A 7 -14.71 -13.13 7.91
CA VAL A 7 -15.65 -13.60 6.90
C VAL A 7 -15.07 -13.37 5.51
N LEU A 8 -14.47 -14.42 4.93
CA LEU A 8 -13.68 -14.32 3.69
C LEU A 8 -14.43 -13.63 2.54
N ASP A 9 -15.69 -14.01 2.29
CA ASP A 9 -16.47 -13.43 1.19
C ASP A 9 -16.68 -11.92 1.37
N ALA A 10 -16.92 -11.47 2.60
CA ALA A 10 -17.04 -10.05 2.91
C ALA A 10 -15.70 -9.31 2.73
N VAL A 11 -14.58 -9.96 3.04
CA VAL A 11 -13.23 -9.40 2.82
C VAL A 11 -12.95 -9.25 1.33
N VAL A 12 -13.30 -10.25 0.51
CA VAL A 12 -13.17 -10.18 -0.95
C VAL A 12 -13.98 -8.99 -1.49
N THR A 13 -15.25 -8.88 -1.11
CA THR A 13 -16.10 -7.74 -1.50
C THR A 13 -15.49 -6.39 -1.06
N ALA A 14 -14.91 -6.33 0.15
CA ALA A 14 -14.27 -5.12 0.64
C ALA A 14 -13.04 -4.73 -0.21
N MET A 15 -12.22 -5.70 -0.62
CA MET A 15 -11.05 -5.43 -1.47
C MET A 15 -11.46 -5.01 -2.89
N GLU A 16 -12.50 -5.61 -3.47
CA GLU A 16 -13.05 -5.15 -4.75
C GLU A 16 -13.58 -3.71 -4.69
N CYS A 17 -14.15 -3.30 -3.55
CA CYS A 17 -14.56 -1.91 -3.34
C CYS A 17 -13.36 -0.96 -3.30
N VAL A 18 -12.25 -1.36 -2.67
CA VAL A 18 -11.00 -0.58 -2.68
C VAL A 18 -10.46 -0.46 -4.10
N ASP A 19 -10.40 -1.56 -4.85
CA ASP A 19 -9.92 -1.60 -6.23
C ASP A 19 -10.74 -0.67 -7.15
N ARG A 20 -12.08 -0.77 -7.10
CA ARG A 20 -12.97 0.14 -7.84
C ARG A 20 -12.82 1.61 -7.40
N GLY A 21 -12.56 1.84 -6.12
CA GLY A 21 -12.28 3.17 -5.57
C GLY A 21 -10.97 3.75 -6.13
N LEU A 22 -9.91 2.94 -6.13
CA LEU A 22 -8.61 3.31 -6.69
C LEU A 22 -8.72 3.64 -8.18
N ALA A 23 -9.44 2.84 -8.97
CA ALA A 23 -9.66 3.13 -10.39
C ALA A 23 -10.27 4.53 -10.63
N ARG A 24 -11.19 4.98 -9.76
CA ARG A 24 -11.76 6.33 -9.83
C ARG A 24 -10.76 7.42 -9.46
N ILE A 25 -9.89 7.18 -8.49
CA ILE A 25 -8.81 8.10 -8.10
C ILE A 25 -7.80 8.23 -9.23
N LEU A 26 -7.35 7.12 -9.83
CA LEU A 26 -6.40 7.14 -10.94
C LEU A 26 -6.96 7.90 -12.14
N LYS A 27 -8.24 7.68 -12.49
CA LYS A 27 -8.92 8.46 -13.55
C LYS A 27 -8.90 9.97 -13.27
N ALA A 28 -9.11 10.38 -12.02
CA ALA A 28 -9.03 11.79 -11.66
C ALA A 28 -7.58 12.30 -11.73
N ALA A 29 -6.62 11.51 -11.23
CA ALA A 29 -5.21 11.86 -11.29
C ALA A 29 -4.74 12.09 -12.74
N ASP A 30 -5.11 11.21 -13.67
CA ASP A 30 -4.82 11.35 -15.10
C ASP A 30 -5.43 12.61 -15.73
N ALA A 31 -6.60 13.03 -15.26
CA ALA A 31 -7.31 14.19 -15.78
C ALA A 31 -6.70 15.52 -15.30
N TYR A 32 -6.07 15.52 -14.13
CA TYR A 32 -5.51 16.72 -13.50
C TYR A 32 -3.98 16.71 -13.40
N GLY A 33 -3.31 15.68 -13.92
CA GLY A 33 -1.84 15.58 -13.94
C GLY A 33 -1.24 15.33 -12.56
N TYR A 34 -1.85 14.46 -11.76
CA TYR A 34 -1.29 14.06 -10.46
C TYR A 34 -0.55 12.72 -10.54
N THR A 35 0.58 12.65 -9.83
CA THR A 35 1.20 11.38 -9.43
C THR A 35 0.47 10.80 -8.22
N VAL A 36 0.17 9.51 -8.24
CA VAL A 36 -0.51 8.78 -7.15
C VAL A 36 0.44 7.77 -6.52
N LEU A 37 0.58 7.82 -5.21
CA LEU A 37 1.33 6.82 -4.43
C LEU A 37 0.32 5.91 -3.73
N VAL A 38 0.37 4.61 -4.06
CA VAL A 38 -0.51 3.59 -3.47
C VAL A 38 0.32 2.73 -2.54
N THR A 39 -0.10 2.65 -1.27
CA THR A 39 0.54 1.85 -0.24
C THR A 39 -0.47 1.38 0.81
N ALA A 40 -0.01 0.61 1.79
CA ALA A 40 -0.76 0.27 2.99
C ALA A 40 0.10 0.53 4.24
N ASP A 41 -0.53 0.69 5.39
CA ASP A 41 0.14 0.82 6.68
C ASP A 41 0.54 -0.54 7.27
N HIS A 42 -0.25 -1.58 7.02
CA HIS A 42 0.08 -2.97 7.37
C HIS A 42 -0.79 -3.96 6.57
N GLY A 43 -0.48 -5.25 6.70
CA GLY A 43 -1.32 -6.32 6.16
C GLY A 43 -2.48 -6.74 7.10
N ASN A 44 -3.52 -7.32 6.51
CA ASN A 44 -4.65 -7.97 7.16
C ASN A 44 -5.38 -8.92 6.17
N ALA A 45 -6.01 -8.34 5.14
CA ALA A 45 -6.84 -9.08 4.17
C ALA A 45 -6.06 -10.07 3.29
N ASP A 46 -4.75 -9.88 3.19
CA ASP A 46 -3.77 -10.73 2.52
C ASP A 46 -3.53 -12.07 3.23
N GLN A 47 -3.95 -12.21 4.49
CA GLN A 47 -3.82 -13.47 5.24
C GLN A 47 -5.04 -13.75 6.13
N MET A 48 -6.08 -14.35 5.54
CA MET A 48 -7.34 -14.67 6.25
C MET A 48 -7.34 -16.02 7.00
N LEU A 49 -6.32 -16.85 6.78
CA LEU A 49 -6.17 -18.15 7.43
C LEU A 49 -4.78 -18.28 8.06
N GLU A 50 -4.68 -19.04 9.14
CA GLU A 50 -3.42 -19.46 9.73
C GLU A 50 -3.42 -20.94 10.09
N THR A 51 -2.26 -21.59 9.96
CA THR A 51 -2.06 -22.98 10.37
C THR A 51 -1.08 -23.03 11.53
N LYS A 52 -1.52 -23.53 12.68
CA LYS A 52 -0.68 -23.74 13.87
C LYS A 52 -0.84 -25.17 14.36
N LYS A 53 0.29 -25.86 14.58
CA LYS A 53 0.33 -27.26 15.04
C LYS A 53 -0.57 -28.20 14.20
N GLY A 54 -0.59 -28.00 12.88
CA GLY A 54 -1.38 -28.80 11.94
C GLY A 54 -2.88 -28.46 11.86
N LYS A 55 -3.36 -27.47 12.63
CA LYS A 55 -4.76 -27.02 12.58
C LYS A 55 -4.87 -25.66 11.90
N THR A 56 -5.75 -25.57 10.91
CA THR A 56 -6.09 -24.31 10.23
C THR A 56 -7.24 -23.61 10.94
N SER A 57 -7.12 -22.31 11.15
CA SER A 57 -8.16 -21.46 11.71
C SER A 57 -8.25 -20.12 10.98
N ILE A 58 -9.40 -19.45 11.12
CA ILE A 58 -9.60 -18.09 10.64
C ILE A 58 -8.66 -17.15 11.39
N ARG A 59 -8.00 -16.27 10.66
CA ARG A 59 -7.16 -15.21 11.21
C ARG A 59 -7.89 -13.88 11.07
N THR A 60 -8.00 -13.17 12.19
CA THR A 60 -8.58 -11.82 12.25
C THR A 60 -7.54 -10.75 12.59
N ALA A 61 -6.30 -11.14 12.90
CA ALA A 61 -5.22 -10.22 13.25
C ALA A 61 -4.46 -9.72 12.01
N HIS A 62 -3.70 -8.63 12.16
CA HIS A 62 -2.78 -8.13 11.12
C HIS A 62 -1.78 -9.21 10.71
N SER A 63 -1.29 -9.14 9.47
CA SER A 63 -0.19 -9.99 8.98
C SER A 63 1.17 -9.30 9.17
N LEU A 64 2.25 -10.06 8.98
CA LEU A 64 3.62 -9.52 8.92
C LEU A 64 4.10 -9.40 7.46
N ASN A 65 3.17 -9.50 6.50
CA ASN A 65 3.52 -9.42 5.10
C ASN A 65 3.91 -7.98 4.74
N PRO A 66 4.83 -7.79 3.78
CA PRO A 66 5.16 -6.48 3.28
C PRO A 66 3.94 -5.84 2.60
N VAL A 67 3.92 -4.50 2.58
CA VAL A 67 2.89 -3.70 1.93
C VAL A 67 3.34 -3.30 0.53
N PRO A 68 2.42 -3.14 -0.44
CA PRO A 68 2.79 -2.59 -1.74
C PRO A 68 3.25 -1.15 -1.60
N PHE A 69 4.15 -0.71 -2.48
CA PHE A 69 4.44 0.71 -2.67
C PHE A 69 4.55 0.96 -4.17
N ILE A 70 3.52 1.60 -4.74
CA ILE A 70 3.37 1.82 -6.17
C ILE A 70 3.36 3.33 -6.41
N ILE A 71 4.21 3.80 -7.31
CA ILE A 71 4.16 5.17 -7.84
C ILE A 71 3.52 5.08 -9.22
N TYR A 72 2.33 5.64 -9.35
CA TYR A 72 1.59 5.73 -10.59
C TYR A 72 1.63 7.17 -11.09
N ASP A 73 2.13 7.34 -12.31
CA ASP A 73 2.09 8.59 -13.04
C ASP A 73 1.85 8.27 -14.51
N ARG A 74 1.07 9.12 -15.18
CA ARG A 74 0.65 8.90 -16.56
C ARG A 74 1.79 9.06 -17.55
N ASP A 75 2.68 10.02 -17.28
CA ASP A 75 3.67 10.50 -18.24
C ASP A 75 5.09 10.06 -17.85
N THR A 76 5.32 9.77 -16.56
CA THR A 76 6.63 9.41 -16.03
C THR A 76 6.63 8.03 -15.38
N ARG A 77 7.62 7.20 -15.72
CA ARG A 77 7.87 5.96 -14.99
C ARG A 77 8.92 6.20 -13.91
N TYR A 78 8.57 5.90 -12.67
CA TYR A 78 9.50 5.91 -11.56
C TYR A 78 10.01 4.50 -11.27
N GLU A 79 11.30 4.41 -10.94
CA GLU A 79 11.92 3.17 -10.48
C GLU A 79 12.36 3.36 -9.03
N LEU A 80 12.01 2.38 -8.19
CA LEU A 80 12.50 2.35 -6.83
C LEU A 80 13.94 1.87 -6.86
N LYS A 81 14.79 2.50 -6.05
CA LYS A 81 16.15 2.04 -5.79
C LYS A 81 16.11 0.65 -5.17
N GLU A 82 17.16 -0.13 -5.39
CA GLU A 82 17.34 -1.39 -4.66
C GLU A 82 17.59 -1.09 -3.18
N GLY A 83 16.91 -1.84 -2.30
CA GLY A 83 17.07 -1.67 -0.86
C GLY A 83 16.00 -2.37 -0.05
N SER A 84 16.12 -2.25 1.27
CA SER A 84 15.10 -2.63 2.23
C SER A 84 14.49 -1.35 2.80
N TYR A 85 13.19 -1.18 2.62
CA TYR A 85 12.47 0.04 3.00
C TYR A 85 11.34 -0.26 3.96
N GLY A 86 11.02 0.73 4.81
CA GLY A 86 9.86 0.73 5.67
C GLY A 86 8.95 1.91 5.39
N LEU A 87 7.87 2.02 6.18
CA LEU A 87 6.90 3.11 6.04
C LEU A 87 7.52 4.51 6.23
N ALA A 88 8.60 4.59 7.02
CA ALA A 88 9.34 5.84 7.24
C ALA A 88 9.95 6.43 5.95
N ASN A 89 10.16 5.62 4.91
CA ASN A 89 10.67 6.07 3.62
C ASN A 89 9.58 6.70 2.72
N VAL A 90 8.29 6.58 3.07
CA VAL A 90 7.18 7.09 2.24
C VAL A 90 7.17 8.61 2.19
N ALA A 91 7.21 9.29 3.34
CA ALA A 91 7.23 10.75 3.42
C ALA A 91 8.40 11.41 2.65
N PRO A 92 9.67 10.99 2.81
CA PRO A 92 10.78 11.55 2.05
C PRO A 92 10.65 11.27 0.54
N THR A 93 10.03 10.16 0.14
CA THR A 93 9.74 9.86 -1.27
C THR A 93 8.69 10.83 -1.84
N VAL A 94 7.59 11.07 -1.12
CA VAL A 94 6.54 12.02 -1.52
C VAL A 94 7.12 13.43 -1.72
N VAL A 95 7.83 13.97 -0.73
CA VAL A 95 8.36 15.34 -0.83
C VAL A 95 9.41 15.46 -1.93
N LYS A 96 10.20 14.41 -2.18
CA LYS A 96 11.14 14.40 -3.29
C LYS A 96 10.43 14.45 -4.66
N LEU A 97 9.33 13.72 -4.84
CA LEU A 97 8.52 13.79 -6.06
C LEU A 97 7.85 15.16 -6.26
N MET A 98 7.67 15.92 -5.18
CA MET A 98 7.15 17.29 -5.20
C MET A 98 8.25 18.36 -5.33
N ASP A 99 9.51 17.97 -5.51
CA ASP A 99 10.69 18.87 -5.49
C ASP A 99 10.81 19.70 -4.19
N ILE A 100 10.38 19.13 -3.06
CA ILE A 100 10.48 19.74 -1.73
C ILE A 100 11.65 19.10 -0.96
N PRO A 101 12.55 19.90 -0.35
CA PRO A 101 13.66 19.37 0.42
C PRO A 101 13.16 18.62 1.67
N ALA A 102 13.61 17.38 1.83
CA ALA A 102 13.32 16.59 3.02
C ALA A 102 14.19 17.03 4.21
N PRO A 103 13.64 17.05 5.45
CA PRO A 103 14.43 17.23 6.66
C PRO A 103 15.54 16.16 6.80
N ALA A 104 16.72 16.57 7.28
CA ALA A 104 17.87 15.68 7.43
C ALA A 104 17.65 14.53 8.44
N CYS A 105 16.63 14.62 9.30
CA CYS A 105 16.28 13.58 10.26
C CYS A 105 15.32 12.51 9.70
N TRP A 106 14.87 12.65 8.45
CA TRP A 106 14.04 11.65 7.80
C TRP A 106 14.89 10.56 7.14
N GLU A 107 14.27 9.40 6.93
CA GLU A 107 14.86 8.35 6.10
C GLU A 107 15.10 8.82 4.67
N ALA A 108 15.91 8.06 3.92
CA ALA A 108 16.13 8.35 2.51
C ALA A 108 14.87 8.05 1.66
N SER A 109 14.66 8.88 0.64
CA SER A 109 13.69 8.61 -0.43
C SER A 109 14.02 7.30 -1.16
N MET A 110 12.97 6.56 -1.52
CA MET A 110 13.06 5.32 -2.31
C MET A 110 13.37 5.58 -3.79
N VAL A 111 13.16 6.80 -4.27
CA VAL A 111 13.57 7.29 -5.60
C VAL A 111 14.72 8.29 -5.52
#